data_AF-A0A9E5WMG4-F1
#
_entry.id   AF-A0A9E5WMG4-F1
#
_cell.length_a   1.000
_cell.length_b   1.000
_cell.length_c   1.000
_cell.angle_alpha   90.00
_cell.angle_beta   90.00
_cell.angle_gamma   90.00
#
_symmetry.space_group_name_H-M   'P 1'
#
loop_
_entity.id
_entity.type
_entity.pdbx_description
1 polymer ?
#
loop_
_entity_poly.entity_id
_entity_poly.type
_entity_poly.pdbx_seq_one_letter_code
_entity_poly.pdbx_strand_id
1 'polypeptide(L)'
;MSISGSLFNAYSGLVAASRTAEVVSQNVANATTDGFGRRDISIAAASLDGRGAGVRVIGVSRNVDQIAIADRRLADATQGERQSLSKAFVQMEAAIGVPGQGGSLSDLVTGFESALVAAQSRPDAQVRLNHYRLASVGFWMCFSKY
;
A
#
# COMPACT_ATOMS: atom_id res chain seq x y z
N MET A 1 3.63 44.54 -44.49
CA MET A 1 3.59 44.17 -43.06
C MET A 1 3.58 45.46 -42.26
N SER A 2 2.65 45.66 -41.32
CA SER A 2 2.64 46.87 -40.50
C SER A 2 3.46 46.66 -39.23
N ILE A 3 3.97 47.77 -38.66
CA ILE A 3 4.63 47.79 -37.34
C ILE A 3 3.76 47.12 -36.27
N SER A 4 2.45 47.37 -36.32
CA SER A 4 1.47 46.76 -35.40
C SER A 4 1.43 45.23 -35.50
N GLY A 5 1.54 44.66 -36.70
CA GLY A 5 1.59 43.21 -36.90
C GLY A 5 2.89 42.59 -36.36
N SER A 6 4.03 43.25 -36.56
CA SER A 6 5.31 42.81 -36.00
C SER A 6 5.32 42.87 -34.47
N LEU A 7 4.73 43.92 -33.88
CA LEU A 7 4.56 44.06 -32.42
C LEU A 7 3.65 42.97 -31.84
N PHE A 8 2.55 42.63 -32.52
CA PHE A 8 1.64 41.58 -32.08
C PHE A 8 2.33 40.20 -32.11
N ASN A 9 3.10 39.92 -33.15
CA ASN A 9 3.90 38.71 -33.26
C ASN A 9 4.95 38.63 -32.15
N ALA A 10 5.69 39.72 -31.89
CA ALA A 10 6.67 39.79 -30.81
C ALA A 10 6.02 39.60 -29.43
N TYR A 11 4.85 40.22 -29.19
CA TYR A 11 4.10 40.06 -27.95
C TYR A 11 3.66 38.60 -27.74
N SER A 12 3.16 37.93 -28.78
CA SER A 12 2.79 36.51 -28.70
C SER A 12 3.98 35.60 -28.35
N GLY A 13 5.17 35.92 -28.88
CA GLY A 13 6.41 35.22 -28.55
C GLY A 13 6.85 35.46 -27.10
N LEU A 14 6.72 36.70 -26.61
CA LEU A 14 7.03 37.04 -25.21
C LEU A 14 6.10 36.31 -24.23
N VAL A 15 4.80 36.24 -24.54
CA VAL A 15 3.82 35.49 -23.74
C VAL A 15 4.12 33.99 -23.76
N ALA A 16 4.50 33.43 -24.91
CA ALA A 16 4.93 32.03 -24.98
C ALA A 16 6.20 31.76 -24.16
N ALA A 17 7.17 32.69 -24.19
CA ALA A 17 8.40 32.60 -23.41
C ALA A 17 8.15 32.70 -21.90
N SER A 18 7.29 33.63 -21.45
CA SER A 18 6.94 33.75 -20.02
C SER A 18 6.23 32.49 -19.51
N ARG A 19 5.33 31.91 -20.31
CA ARG A 19 4.66 30.64 -19.96
C ARG A 19 5.64 29.46 -19.90
N THR A 20 6.62 29.43 -20.81
CA THR A 20 7.67 28.41 -20.79
C THR A 20 8.52 28.52 -19.52
N ALA A 21 8.92 29.74 -19.15
CA ALA A 21 9.68 30.00 -17.93
C ALA A 21 8.91 29.59 -16.67
N GLU A 22 7.59 29.83 -16.64
CA GLU A 22 6.72 29.40 -15.54
C GLU A 22 6.70 27.86 -15.40
N VAL A 23 6.51 27.13 -16.51
CA VAL A 23 6.49 25.65 -16.50
C VAL A 23 7.84 25.07 -16.08
N VAL A 24 8.94 25.62 -16.60
CA VAL A 24 10.30 25.21 -16.20
C VAL A 24 10.53 25.48 -14.72
N SER A 25 10.14 26.66 -14.23
CA SER A 25 10.28 27.01 -12.80
C SER A 25 9.49 26.06 -11.91
N GLN A 26 8.26 25.70 -12.30
CA GLN A 26 7.46 24.71 -11.58
C GLN A 26 8.10 23.31 -11.58
N ASN A 27 8.68 22.89 -12.71
CA ASN A 27 9.39 21.61 -12.79
C ASN A 27 10.63 21.59 -11.88
N VAL A 28 11.42 22.66 -11.87
CA VAL A 28 12.62 22.77 -11.03
C VAL A 28 12.24 22.81 -9.55
N ALA A 29 11.25 23.63 -9.18
CA ALA A 29 10.81 23.76 -7.79
C ALA A 29 10.26 22.45 -7.20
N ASN A 30 9.68 21.58 -8.03
CA ASN A 30 9.09 20.31 -7.60
C ASN A 30 9.91 19.08 -8.06
N ALA A 31 11.15 19.28 -8.52
CA ALA A 31 11.98 18.19 -9.06
C ALA A 31 12.26 17.08 -8.05
N THR A 32 12.29 17.43 -6.76
CA THR A 32 12.52 16.50 -5.64
C THR A 32 11.23 16.09 -4.91
N THR A 33 10.08 16.58 -5.37
CA THR A 33 8.79 16.22 -4.77
C THR A 33 8.38 14.85 -5.27
N ASP A 34 8.19 13.90 -4.34
CA ASP A 34 7.75 12.56 -4.70
C ASP A 34 6.40 12.59 -5.45
N GLY A 35 6.29 11.73 -6.46
CA GLY A 35 5.13 11.66 -7.33
C GLY A 35 4.93 12.86 -8.25
N PHE A 36 5.84 13.84 -8.30
CA PHE A 36 5.76 14.94 -9.28
C PHE A 36 6.17 14.43 -10.67
N GLY A 37 5.36 14.72 -11.69
CA GLY A 37 5.64 14.34 -13.07
C GLY A 37 6.00 15.58 -13.88
N ARG A 38 7.12 15.55 -14.59
CA ARG A 38 7.63 16.66 -15.42
C ARG A 38 6.55 17.11 -16.41
N ARG A 39 6.34 18.42 -16.49
CA ARG A 39 5.42 19.05 -17.44
C ARG A 39 6.18 19.54 -18.68
N ASP A 40 5.68 19.23 -19.85
CA ASP A 40 6.17 19.76 -21.13
C ASP A 40 5.13 20.71 -21.72
N ILE A 41 5.61 21.84 -22.25
CA ILE A 41 4.78 22.86 -22.90
C ILE A 41 4.87 22.68 -24.42
N SER A 42 3.73 22.61 -25.09
CA SER A 42 3.65 22.54 -26.54
C SER A 42 3.31 23.92 -27.11
N ILE A 43 4.12 24.36 -28.07
CA ILE A 43 4.03 25.67 -28.69
C ILE A 43 3.96 25.48 -30.20
N ALA A 44 3.06 26.20 -30.87
CA ALA A 44 2.94 26.17 -32.33
C ALA A 44 2.94 27.58 -32.92
N ALA A 45 3.41 27.67 -34.16
CA ALA A 45 3.26 28.86 -34.96
C ALA A 45 1.77 29.13 -35.22
N ALA A 46 1.34 30.36 -34.97
CA ALA A 46 0.05 30.83 -35.42
C ALA A 46 0.19 31.34 -36.86
N SER A 47 -0.73 30.95 -37.74
CA SER A 47 -0.80 31.48 -39.11
C SER A 47 -2.22 31.95 -39.40
N LEU A 48 -2.30 33.09 -40.09
CA LEU A 48 -3.53 33.64 -40.62
C LEU A 48 -3.38 33.68 -42.14
N ASP A 49 -4.19 32.91 -42.86
CA ASP A 49 -4.20 32.89 -44.33
C ASP A 49 -2.82 32.63 -44.98
N GLY A 50 -2.08 31.65 -44.45
CA GLY A 50 -0.74 31.29 -44.94
C GLY A 50 0.39 32.26 -44.56
N ARG A 51 0.08 33.34 -43.83
CA ARG A 51 1.07 34.29 -43.29
C ARG A 51 1.30 34.03 -41.81
N GLY A 52 2.55 34.14 -41.35
CA GLY A 52 2.90 33.99 -39.94
C GLY A 52 2.27 35.10 -39.08
N ALA A 53 1.51 34.69 -38.07
CA ALA A 53 0.76 35.56 -37.16
C ALA A 53 1.21 35.38 -35.69
N GLY A 54 2.47 35.01 -35.49
CA GLY A 54 3.08 34.85 -34.18
C GLY A 54 3.08 33.41 -33.68
N VAL A 55 2.98 33.24 -32.37
CA VAL A 55 3.15 31.95 -31.68
C VAL A 55 2.04 31.78 -30.65
N ARG A 56 1.53 30.55 -30.50
CA ARG A 56 0.55 30.20 -29.48
C ARG A 56 0.97 28.97 -28.69
N VAL A 57 0.60 28.96 -27.41
CA VAL A 57 0.69 27.76 -26.57
C VAL A 57 -0.49 26.85 -26.93
N ILE A 58 -0.21 25.59 -27.27
CA ILE A 58 -1.23 24.57 -27.56
C ILE A 58 -1.75 23.98 -26.25
N GLY A 59 -0.83 23.71 -25.31
CA GLY A 59 -1.16 23.11 -24.03
C GLY A 59 0.08 22.72 -23.24
N VAL A 60 -0.16 22.18 -22.04
CA VAL A 60 0.87 21.62 -21.18
C VAL A 60 0.49 20.17 -20.90
N SER A 61 1.37 19.23 -21.25
CA SER A 61 1.21 17.80 -20.97
C SER A 61 2.10 17.38 -19.82
N ARG A 62 1.65 16.42 -19.03
CA ARG A 62 2.45 15.81 -17.96
C ARG A 62 3.04 14.50 -18.47
N ASN A 63 4.35 14.34 -18.36
CA ASN A 63 5.01 13.07 -18.64
C ASN A 63 4.91 12.18 -17.41
N VAL A 64 4.29 11.02 -17.59
CA VAL A 64 4.14 9.99 -16.58
C VAL A 64 4.35 8.65 -17.25
N ASP A 65 5.20 7.82 -16.67
CA ASP A 65 5.36 6.43 -17.10
C ASP A 65 4.20 5.59 -16.55
N GLN A 66 3.21 5.32 -17.41
CA GLN A 66 2.04 4.54 -17.04
C GLN A 66 2.37 3.06 -16.79
N ILE A 67 3.44 2.54 -17.41
CA ILE A 67 3.87 1.15 -17.24
C ILE A 67 4.48 1.00 -15.84
N ALA A 68 5.37 1.91 -15.45
CA ALA A 68 5.95 1.91 -14.10
C ALA A 68 4.87 2.03 -13.00
N ILE A 69 3.81 2.82 -13.23
CA ILE A 69 2.67 2.91 -12.30
C ILE A 69 1.89 1.60 -12.26
N ALA A 70 1.66 0.96 -13.40
CA ALA A 70 0.96 -0.32 -13.46
C ALA A 70 1.75 -1.43 -12.73
N ASP A 71 3.06 -1.50 -12.97
CA ASP A 71 3.96 -2.46 -12.32
C ASP A 71 4.00 -2.23 -10.80
N ARG A 72 4.09 -0.97 -10.35
CA ARG A 72 4.00 -0.63 -8.93
C ARG A 72 2.68 -1.09 -8.32
N ARG A 73 1.55 -0.83 -8.99
CA ARG A 73 0.22 -1.27 -8.49
C ARG A 73 0.13 -2.79 -8.36
N LEU A 74 0.71 -3.53 -9.30
CA LEU A 74 0.74 -5.00 -9.26
C LEU A 74 1.63 -5.52 -8.12
N ALA A 75 2.79 -4.89 -7.92
CA ALA A 75 3.68 -5.18 -6.80
C ALA A 75 3.01 -4.89 -5.44
N ASP A 76 2.36 -3.73 -5.30
CA ASP A 76 1.63 -3.33 -4.09
C ASP A 76 0.48 -4.31 -3.79
N ALA A 77 -0.24 -4.76 -4.81
CA ALA A 77 -1.31 -5.76 -4.66
C ALA A 77 -0.78 -7.11 -4.18
N THR A 78 0.32 -7.59 -4.78
CA THR A 78 0.97 -8.85 -4.38
C THR A 78 1.54 -8.76 -2.96
N GLN A 79 2.10 -7.60 -2.58
CA GLN A 79 2.57 -7.36 -1.22
C GLN A 79 1.40 -7.37 -0.22
N GLY A 80 0.28 -6.73 -0.54
CA GLY A 80 -0.91 -6.70 0.31
C GLY A 80 -1.51 -8.10 0.53
N GLU A 81 -1.56 -8.92 -0.51
CA GLU A 81 -1.98 -10.33 -0.43
C GLU A 81 -1.08 -11.12 0.54
N ARG A 82 0.23 -11.10 0.31
CA ARG A 82 1.21 -11.81 1.14
C ARG A 82 1.20 -11.35 2.60
N GLN A 83 1.03 -10.05 2.84
CA GLN A 83 0.89 -9.51 4.20
C GLN A 83 -0.37 -10.03 4.89
N SER A 84 -1.48 -10.15 4.17
CA SER A 84 -2.74 -10.66 4.72
C SER A 84 -2.62 -12.14 5.07
N LEU A 85 -2.04 -12.94 4.18
CA LEU A 85 -1.75 -14.36 4.44
C LEU A 85 -0.80 -14.54 5.63
N SER A 86 0.28 -13.76 5.68
CA SER A 86 1.23 -13.81 6.81
C SER A 86 0.56 -13.46 8.14
N LYS A 87 -0.28 -12.42 8.18
CA LYS A 87 -1.06 -12.07 9.39
C LYS A 87 -1.99 -13.20 9.81
N ALA A 88 -2.67 -13.83 8.86
CA ALA A 88 -3.53 -14.97 9.13
C ALA A 88 -2.75 -16.17 9.70
N PHE A 89 -1.58 -16.49 9.12
CA PHE A 89 -0.72 -17.55 9.63
C PHE A 89 -0.20 -17.27 11.05
N VAL A 90 0.26 -16.05 11.32
CA VAL A 90 0.71 -15.65 12.68
C VAL A 90 -0.42 -15.78 13.70
N GLN A 91 -1.66 -15.41 13.34
CA GLN A 91 -2.81 -15.58 14.22
C GLN A 91 -3.14 -17.05 14.47
N MET A 92 -3.06 -17.90 13.45
CA MET A 92 -3.26 -19.36 13.59
C MET A 92 -2.15 -20.00 14.43
N GLU A 93 -0.89 -19.61 14.24
CA GLU A 93 0.24 -20.07 15.04
C GLU A 93 0.10 -19.67 16.52
N ALA A 94 -0.34 -18.43 16.79
CA ALA A 94 -0.61 -17.97 18.14
C ALA A 94 -1.78 -18.72 18.81
N ALA A 95 -2.77 -19.14 18.02
CA ALA A 95 -3.91 -19.90 18.51
C ALA A 95 -3.55 -21.34 18.89
N ILE A 96 -2.73 -22.00 18.07
CA ILE A 96 -2.31 -23.39 18.29
C ILE A 96 -1.19 -23.45 19.33
N GLY A 97 -0.30 -22.45 19.33
CA GLY A 97 0.93 -22.47 20.10
C GLY A 97 1.97 -23.44 19.53
N VAL A 98 3.21 -23.33 20.00
CA VAL A 98 4.30 -24.22 19.60
C VAL A 98 4.38 -25.41 20.56
N PRO A 99 4.60 -26.65 20.08
CA PRO A 99 4.79 -27.81 20.96
C PRO A 99 5.89 -27.56 22.00
N GLY A 100 5.58 -27.79 23.27
CA GLY A 100 6.50 -27.54 24.40
C GLY A 100 6.51 -26.10 24.93
N GLN A 101 5.73 -25.18 24.34
CA GLN A 101 5.39 -23.93 25.00
C GLN A 101 4.14 -24.10 25.87
N GLY A 102 4.28 -23.76 27.15
CA GLY A 102 3.21 -23.85 28.13
C GLY A 102 1.96 -23.10 27.67
N GLY A 103 0.85 -23.83 27.59
CA GLY A 103 -0.44 -23.31 27.11
C GLY A 103 -0.71 -23.52 25.61
N SER A 104 0.20 -24.17 24.88
CA SER A 104 -0.08 -24.67 23.52
C SER A 104 -1.20 -25.72 23.53
N LEU A 105 -1.86 -25.90 22.39
CA LEU A 105 -2.93 -26.90 22.24
C LEU A 105 -2.43 -28.30 22.58
N SER A 106 -1.22 -28.67 22.16
CA SER A 106 -0.60 -29.95 22.50
C SER A 106 -0.37 -30.13 24.01
N ASP A 107 0.03 -29.06 24.70
CA ASP A 107 0.23 -29.10 26.16
C ASP A 107 -1.10 -29.22 26.89
N LEU A 108 -2.14 -28.51 26.42
CA LEU A 108 -3.49 -28.60 26.97
C LEU A 108 -4.09 -30.00 26.79
N VAL A 109 -3.94 -30.61 25.61
CA VAL A 109 -4.38 -31.99 25.32
C VAL A 109 -3.66 -32.97 26.23
N THR A 110 -2.32 -32.90 26.28
CA THR A 110 -1.50 -33.82 27.09
C THR A 110 -1.81 -33.68 28.58
N GLY A 111 -2.00 -32.45 29.06
CA GLY A 111 -2.38 -32.18 30.45
C GLY A 111 -3.77 -32.72 30.81
N PHE A 112 -4.73 -32.58 29.90
CA PHE A 112 -6.08 -33.14 30.06
C PHE A 112 -6.05 -34.68 30.11
N GLU A 113 -5.38 -35.33 29.16
CA GLU A 113 -5.25 -36.80 29.13
C GLU A 113 -4.57 -37.34 30.38
N SER A 114 -3.48 -36.70 30.81
CA SER A 114 -2.75 -37.07 32.03
C SER A 114 -3.64 -36.96 33.27
N ALA A 115 -4.45 -35.89 33.37
CA ALA A 115 -5.36 -35.69 34.48
C ALA A 115 -6.53 -36.70 34.46
N LEU A 116 -7.01 -37.09 33.29
CA LEU A 116 -8.05 -38.11 33.13
C LEU A 116 -7.56 -39.49 33.58
N VAL A 117 -6.37 -39.92 33.14
CA VAL A 117 -5.76 -41.19 33.56
C VAL A 117 -5.50 -41.20 35.07
N ALA A 118 -5.04 -40.08 35.63
CA ALA A 118 -4.85 -39.95 37.08
C ALA A 118 -6.17 -40.07 37.85
N ALA A 119 -7.25 -39.47 37.36
CA ALA A 119 -8.58 -39.59 37.97
C ALA A 119 -9.15 -41.01 37.85
N GLN A 120 -8.99 -41.67 36.70
CA GLN A 120 -9.44 -43.05 36.49
C GLN A 120 -8.75 -44.06 37.42
N SER A 121 -7.46 -43.87 37.70
CA SER A 121 -6.71 -44.79 38.57
C SER A 121 -7.08 -44.69 40.05
N ARG A 122 -7.65 -43.57 40.51
CA ARG A 122 -8.19 -43.38 41.87
C ARG A 122 -9.40 -42.43 41.85
N PRO A 123 -10.60 -42.94 41.55
CA PRO A 123 -11.80 -42.11 41.41
C PRO A 123 -12.34 -41.61 42.76
N ASP A 124 -11.90 -42.19 43.87
CA ASP A 124 -12.21 -41.80 45.24
C ASP A 124 -11.36 -40.61 45.75
N ALA A 125 -10.23 -40.34 45.10
CA ALA A 125 -9.31 -39.29 45.52
C ALA A 125 -9.77 -37.91 45.02
N GLN A 126 -10.40 -37.13 45.90
CA GLN A 126 -10.94 -35.80 45.60
C GLN A 126 -9.92 -34.83 44.95
N VAL A 127 -8.64 -34.90 45.37
CA VAL A 127 -7.55 -34.07 44.81
C VAL A 127 -7.38 -34.33 43.30
N ARG A 128 -7.51 -35.58 42.85
CA ARG A 128 -7.34 -35.96 41.45
C ARG A 128 -8.55 -35.55 40.60
N LEU A 129 -9.76 -35.67 41.14
CA LEU A 129 -10.99 -35.15 40.52
C LEU A 129 -10.92 -33.63 40.34
N ASN A 130 -10.40 -32.90 41.32
CA ASN A 130 -10.21 -31.45 41.23
C ASN A 130 -9.18 -31.07 40.16
N HIS A 131 -8.06 -31.80 40.05
CA HIS A 131 -7.08 -31.61 38.97
C HIS A 131 -7.67 -31.85 37.57
N TYR A 132 -8.43 -32.93 37.39
CA TYR A 132 -9.15 -33.19 36.14
C TYR A 132 -10.12 -32.06 35.79
N ARG A 133 -10.90 -31.57 36.76
CA ARG A 133 -11.84 -30.45 36.54
C ARG A 133 -11.12 -29.18 36.08
N LEU A 134 -9.96 -28.86 36.65
CA LEU A 134 -9.18 -27.69 36.25
C LEU A 134 -8.60 -27.85 34.83
N ALA A 135 -8.06 -29.03 34.53
CA ALA A 135 -7.53 -29.33 33.20
C ALA A 135 -8.63 -29.30 32.12
N SER A 136 -9.83 -29.83 32.42
CA SER A 136 -10.96 -29.82 31.49
C SER A 136 -11.50 -28.42 31.23
N VAL A 137 -11.57 -27.56 32.26
CA VAL A 137 -11.95 -26.15 32.10
C VAL A 137 -10.91 -25.39 31.27
N GLY A 138 -9.62 -25.59 31.53
CA GLY A 138 -8.53 -24.98 30.75
C GLY A 138 -8.55 -25.38 29.28
N PHE A 139 -8.75 -26.66 29.01
CA PHE A 139 -8.90 -27.20 27.65
C PHE A 139 -10.12 -26.57 26.94
N TRP A 140 -11.30 -26.56 27.58
CA TRP A 140 -12.51 -25.98 26.99
C TRP A 140 -12.43 -24.46 26.77
N MET A 141 -11.76 -23.73 27.66
CA MET A 141 -11.55 -22.28 27.49
C MET A 141 -10.74 -21.93 26.24
N CYS A 142 -9.83 -22.81 25.81
CA CYS A 142 -9.09 -22.63 24.56
C CYS A 142 -10.02 -22.65 23.35
N PHE A 143 -10.99 -23.58 23.32
CA PHE A 143 -11.97 -23.67 22.23
C PHE A 143 -13.06 -22.61 22.29
N SER A 144 -13.42 -22.12 23.49
CA SER A 144 -14.45 -21.09 23.65
C SER A 144 -13.98 -19.67 23.28
N LYS A 145 -12.68 -19.45 23.07
CA LYS A 145 -12.12 -18.15 22.69
C LYS A 145 -12.12 -17.87 21.18
N TYR A 146 -12.51 -18.87 20.38
CA TYR A 146 -12.68 -18.79 18.93
C TYR A 146 -14.16 -18.96 18.56
#